data_AF-A0A564Y5D3-F1
#
_entry.id   AF-A0A564Y5D3-F1
#
_cell.length_a   1.000
_cell.length_b   1.000
_cell.length_c   1.000
_cell.angle_alpha   90.00
_cell.angle_beta   90.00
_cell.angle_gamma   90.00
#
_symmetry.space_group_name_H-M   'P 1'
#
loop_
_entity.id
_entity.type
_entity.pdbx_description
1 polymer ?
#
loop_
_entity_poly.entity_id
_entity_poly.type
_entity_poly.pdbx_seq_one_letter_code
_entity_poly.pdbx_strand_id
1 'polypeptide(L)'
;MGQGQEVHARKLLSRSMVEGNWVLLQNCHLGLNFMDELFDLITNSQNVHKNFRCWITTEPHPKFPISLLQISTKFTFDPPMGVRAGLLRTYAMIGQEGEDQLEASSAAQWK
;
A
#
# COMPACT_ATOMS: atom_id res chain seq x y z
N MET A 1 -2.10 -7.65 4.08
CA MET A 1 -2.78 -8.01 5.35
C MET A 1 -3.90 -8.97 5.01
N GLY A 2 -3.76 -10.25 5.35
CA GLY A 2 -4.73 -11.30 4.98
C GLY A 2 -4.13 -12.68 5.19
N GLN A 3 -4.97 -13.71 5.39
CA GLN A 3 -4.54 -15.11 5.44
C GLN A 3 -3.46 -15.44 6.51
N GLY A 4 -3.60 -14.92 7.74
CA GLY A 4 -2.73 -15.28 8.88
C GLY A 4 -1.37 -14.56 8.94
N GLN A 5 -1.12 -13.56 8.09
CA GLN A 5 0.13 -12.80 8.08
C GLN A 5 0.31 -11.84 9.27
N GLU A 6 -0.70 -11.67 10.11
CA GLU A 6 -0.71 -10.73 11.26
C GLU A 6 0.44 -11.01 12.25
N VAL A 7 0.76 -12.28 12.50
CA VAL A 7 1.85 -12.66 13.42
C VAL A 7 3.21 -12.21 12.90
N HIS A 8 3.44 -12.36 11.60
CA HIS A 8 4.67 -11.93 10.95
C HIS A 8 4.75 -10.41 10.89
N ALA A 9 3.63 -9.75 10.56
CA ALA A 9 3.52 -8.29 10.56
C ALA A 9 3.85 -7.72 11.94
N ARG A 10 3.34 -8.30 13.03
CA ARG A 10 3.64 -7.88 14.40
C ARG A 10 5.13 -7.95 14.71
N LYS A 11 5.77 -9.08 14.41
CA LYS A 11 7.22 -9.26 14.62
C LYS A 11 8.04 -8.25 13.81
N LEU A 12 7.66 -8.05 12.55
CA LEU A 12 8.32 -7.08 11.66
C LEU A 12 8.18 -5.65 12.19
N LEU A 13 6.99 -5.29 12.67
CA LEU A 13 6.71 -3.96 13.19
C LEU A 13 7.51 -3.69 14.47
N SER A 14 7.46 -4.59 15.45
CA SER A 14 8.23 -4.44 16.71
C SER A 14 9.73 -4.33 16.45
N ARG A 15 10.27 -5.16 15.54
CA ARG A 15 11.68 -5.10 15.15
C ARG A 15 12.01 -3.77 14.46
N SER A 16 11.18 -3.36 13.50
CA SER A 16 11.41 -2.14 12.73
C SER A 16 11.28 -0.87 13.58
N MET A 17 10.44 -0.89 14.61
CA MET A 17 10.31 0.23 15.56
C MET A 17 11.58 0.44 16.39
N VAL A 18 12.33 -0.63 16.69
CA VAL A 18 13.61 -0.55 17.39
C VAL A 18 14.75 -0.19 16.43
N GLU A 19 14.80 -0.86 15.27
CA GLU A 19 15.87 -0.69 14.27
C GLU A 19 15.75 0.59 13.44
N GLY A 20 14.56 1.19 13.36
CA GLY A 20 14.30 2.40 12.55
C GLY A 20 13.98 2.14 11.09
N ASN A 21 13.53 0.93 10.74
CA ASN A 21 13.21 0.54 9.37
C ASN A 21 11.84 1.06 8.93
N TRP A 22 11.60 1.00 7.62
CA TRP A 22 10.31 1.37 7.04
C TRP A 22 9.48 0.13 6.84
N VAL A 23 8.20 0.20 7.23
CA VAL A 23 7.24 -0.91 7.08
C VAL A 23 6.09 -0.45 6.21
N LEU A 24 5.77 -1.23 5.20
CA LEU A 24 4.60 -1.05 4.35
C LEU A 24 3.58 -2.16 4.63
N LEU A 25 2.42 -1.78 5.16
CA LEU A 25 1.29 -2.69 5.37
C LEU A 25 0.29 -2.51 4.21
N GLN A 26 0.19 -3.53 3.36
CA GLN A 26 -0.69 -3.47 2.20
C GLN A 26 -2.05 -4.13 2.44
N ASN A 27 -3.08 -3.63 1.75
CA ASN A 27 -4.44 -4.18 1.75
C ASN A 27 -5.04 -4.28 3.16
N CYS A 28 -4.89 -3.22 3.96
CA CYS A 28 -5.26 -3.24 5.38
C CYS A 28 -6.77 -3.32 5.65
N HIS A 29 -7.61 -3.01 4.65
CA HIS A 29 -9.06 -3.22 4.71
C HIS A 29 -9.45 -4.69 4.94
N LEU A 30 -8.58 -5.65 4.61
CA LEU A 30 -8.80 -7.08 4.84
C LEU A 30 -8.45 -7.54 6.27
N GLY A 31 -7.79 -6.69 7.08
CA GLY A 31 -7.27 -7.03 8.40
C GLY A 31 -7.63 -5.98 9.45
N LEU A 32 -8.92 -5.68 9.59
CA LEU A 32 -9.43 -4.58 10.42
C LEU A 32 -9.06 -4.72 11.90
N ASN A 33 -9.19 -5.93 12.47
CA ASN A 33 -8.84 -6.19 13.86
C ASN A 33 -7.36 -5.89 14.15
N PHE A 34 -6.47 -6.16 13.19
CA PHE A 34 -5.06 -5.84 13.32
C PHE A 34 -4.79 -4.33 13.21
N MET A 35 -5.64 -3.56 12.52
CA MET A 35 -5.50 -2.10 12.48
C MET A 35 -5.80 -1.46 13.84
N ASP A 36 -6.76 -2.01 14.60
CA ASP A 36 -7.02 -1.59 15.98
C ASP A 36 -5.80 -1.88 16.87
N GLU A 37 -5.25 -3.10 16.76
CA GLU A 37 -4.04 -3.48 17.49
C GLU A 37 -2.83 -2.60 17.10
N LEU A 38 -2.68 -2.28 15.81
CA LEU A 38 -1.61 -1.42 15.32
C LEU A 38 -1.71 -0.01 15.93
N PHE A 39 -2.93 0.53 16.05
CA PHE A 39 -3.16 1.82 16.69
C PHE A 39 -2.69 1.80 18.15
N ASP A 40 -3.09 0.77 18.91
CA ASP A 40 -2.67 0.61 20.30
C ASP A 40 -1.15 0.46 20.43
N LEU A 41 -0.53 -0.32 19.53
CA LEU A 41 0.90 -0.55 19.53
C LEU A 41 1.66 0.75 19.27
N ILE A 42 1.27 1.55 18.27
CA ILE A 42 1.91 2.84 17.97
C ILE A 42 1.73 3.83 19.13
N THR A 43 0.53 3.90 19.70
CA THR A 43 0.19 4.89 20.74
C THR A 43 0.86 4.59 22.07
N ASN A 44 0.95 3.32 22.45
CA ASN A 44 1.53 2.91 23.74
C ASN A 44 3.06 2.69 23.67
N SER A 45 3.66 2.70 22.48
CA SER A 45 5.10 2.51 22.33
C SER A 45 5.89 3.73 22.79
N GLN A 46 6.59 3.59 23.91
CA GLN A 46 7.42 4.67 24.48
C GLN A 46 8.78 4.84 23.80
N ASN A 47 9.26 3.82 23.08
CA ASN A 47 10.62 3.78 22.52
C ASN A 47 10.57 3.43 21.03
N VAL A 48 10.23 4.42 20.20
CA VAL A 48 10.21 4.30 18.74
C VAL A 48 11.42 5.02 18.16
N HIS A 49 12.17 4.32 17.31
CA HIS A 49 13.32 4.88 16.64
C HIS A 49 12.91 6.05 15.72
N LYS A 50 13.67 7.15 15.74
CA LYS A 50 13.33 8.41 15.02
C LYS A 50 13.14 8.24 13.51
N ASN A 51 13.83 7.26 12.91
CA ASN A 51 13.77 6.98 11.47
C ASN A 51 12.65 6.00 11.08
N PHE A 52 11.98 5.37 12.05
CA PHE A 52 10.90 4.44 11.77
C PHE A 52 9.76 5.15 11.03
N ARG A 53 9.24 4.51 9.98
CA ARG A 53 8.06 4.98 9.24
C ARG A 53 7.15 3.79 8.96
N CYS A 54 5.86 3.95 9.24
CA CYS A 54 4.83 2.98 8.89
C CYS A 54 3.95 3.56 7.78
N TRP A 55 3.88 2.86 6.66
CA TRP A 55 3.03 3.17 5.52
C TRP A 55 1.91 2.15 5.44
N ILE A 56 0.71 2.62 5.12
CA ILE A 56 -0.50 1.79 5.07
C ILE A 56 -1.17 2.02 3.73
N THR A 57 -1.49 0.93 3.01
CA THR A 57 -2.42 0.98 1.89
C THR A 57 -3.73 0.31 2.28
N THR A 58 -4.83 1.02 2.07
CA THR A 58 -6.17 0.53 2.38
C THR A 58 -7.18 1.09 1.39
N GLU A 59 -8.28 0.38 1.22
CA GLU A 59 -9.47 0.90 0.54
C GLU A 59 -10.41 1.50 1.59
N PRO A 60 -11.34 2.39 1.19
CA PRO A 60 -12.37 2.91 2.09
C PRO A 60 -13.18 1.76 2.69
N HIS A 61 -13.23 1.67 4.01
CA HIS A 61 -14.00 0.65 4.71
C HIS A 61 -14.72 1.26 5.92
N PRO A 62 -16.04 1.03 6.12
CA PRO A 62 -16.83 1.69 7.16
C PRO A 62 -16.41 1.32 8.59
N LYS A 63 -15.80 0.15 8.76
CA LYS A 63 -15.28 -0.33 10.06
C LYS A 63 -13.78 -0.06 10.25
N PHE A 64 -13.15 0.74 9.38
CA PHE A 64 -11.75 1.07 9.57
C PHE A 64 -11.58 2.00 10.80
N PRO A 65 -10.56 1.80 11.65
CA PRO A 65 -10.41 2.58 12.86
C PRO A 65 -10.26 4.07 12.60
N ILE A 66 -11.24 4.84 13.09
CA ILE A 66 -11.24 6.31 12.99
C ILE A 66 -10.05 6.89 13.75
N SER A 67 -9.68 6.30 14.89
CA SER A 67 -8.53 6.73 15.69
C SER A 67 -7.23 6.66 14.88
N LEU A 68 -7.02 5.58 14.12
CA LEU A 68 -5.87 5.42 13.23
C LEU A 68 -5.90 6.45 12.08
N LEU A 69 -7.09 6.73 11.54
CA LEU A 69 -7.26 7.77 10.52
C LEU A 69 -6.93 9.16 11.07
N GLN A 70 -7.27 9.46 12.32
CA GLN A 70 -7.01 10.79 12.90
C GLN A 70 -5.52 11.05 13.11
N ILE A 71 -4.75 10.05 13.54
CA ILE A 71 -3.31 10.20 13.77
C ILE A 71 -2.47 10.09 12.49
N SER A 72 -3.03 9.53 11.41
CA SER A 72 -2.30 9.31 10.17
C SER A 72 -2.41 10.48 9.18
N THR A 73 -1.32 10.67 8.43
CA THR A 73 -1.34 11.50 7.21
C THR A 73 -1.99 10.69 6.10
N LYS A 74 -3.04 11.24 5.49
CA LYS A 74 -3.90 10.53 4.53
C LYS A 74 -3.64 11.06 3.13
N PHE A 75 -3.48 10.15 2.17
CA PHE A 75 -3.35 10.46 0.75
C PHE A 75 -4.35 9.59 -0.02
N THR A 76 -5.12 10.19 -0.92
CA THR A 76 -6.04 9.46 -1.81
C THR A 76 -5.41 9.36 -3.20
N PHE A 77 -5.43 8.15 -3.75
CA PHE A 77 -4.97 7.90 -5.12
C PHE A 77 -6.18 7.56 -5.97
N ASP A 78 -6.84 8.59 -6.50
CA ASP A 78 -7.97 8.44 -7.40
C ASP A 78 -7.49 8.28 -8.84
N PRO A 79 -8.10 7.39 -9.65
CA PRO A 79 -7.76 7.26 -11.05
C PRO A 79 -8.08 8.56 -11.82
N PRO A 80 -7.31 8.88 -12.87
CA PRO A 80 -7.54 10.10 -13.64
C PRO A 80 -8.94 10.06 -14.27
N MET A 81 -9.71 11.12 -14.07
CA MET A 81 -11.06 11.23 -14.61
C MET A 81 -11.02 11.46 -16.14
N GLY A 82 -11.72 10.61 -16.88
CA GLY A 82 -11.98 10.76 -18.32
C GLY A 82 -11.14 9.86 -19.22
N VAL A 83 -11.73 9.44 -20.35
CA VAL A 83 -11.15 8.48 -21.30
C VAL A 83 -9.80 8.97 -21.85
N ARG A 84 -9.68 10.27 -22.16
CA ARG A 84 -8.44 10.86 -22.66
C ARG A 84 -7.29 10.75 -21.66
N ALA A 85 -7.55 11.02 -20.38
CA ALA A 85 -6.54 10.95 -19.34
C ALA A 85 -6.14 9.50 -19.03
N GLY A 86 -7.12 8.58 -19.09
CA GLY A 86 -6.87 7.14 -19.04
C GLY A 86 -5.96 6.67 -20.19
N LEU A 87 -6.29 7.05 -21.43
CA LEU A 87 -5.47 6.70 -22.60
C LEU A 87 -4.06 7.29 -22.52
N LEU A 88 -3.91 8.57 -22.16
CA LEU A 88 -2.58 9.18 -21.99
C LEU A 88 -1.73 8.45 -20.95
N ARG A 89 -2.32 8.04 -19.83
CA ARG A 89 -1.62 7.24 -18.81
C ARG A 89 -1.19 5.88 -19.37
N THR A 90 -2.08 5.19 -20.09
CA THR A 90 -1.77 3.90 -20.71
C THR A 90 -0.67 4.02 -21.76
N TYR A 91 -0.74 5.01 -22.66
CA TYR A 91 0.28 5.26 -23.68
C TYR A 91 1.63 5.67 -23.06
N ALA A 92 1.62 6.47 -22.00
CA ALA A 92 2.85 6.83 -21.28
C ALA A 92 3.51 5.64 -20.58
N MET A 93 2.72 4.70 -20.04
CA MET A 93 3.23 3.45 -19.45
C MET A 93 3.80 2.51 -20.53
N ILE A 94 3.17 2.47 -21.70
CA ILE A 94 3.64 1.69 -22.86
C ILE A 94 4.95 2.27 -23.43
N GLY A 95 5.19 3.57 -23.37
CA GLY A 95 6.39 4.19 -23.96
C GLY A 95 7.72 3.88 -23.27
N GLN A 96 7.75 3.17 -22.13
CA GLN A 96 8.99 2.81 -21.42
C GLN A 96 9.26 1.29 -21.38
N GLU A 97 8.22 0.44 -21.40
CA GLU A 97 8.34 -1.04 -21.42
C GLU A 97 7.68 -1.69 -22.64
N GLY A 98 6.84 -0.96 -23.36
CA GLY A 98 5.99 -1.49 -24.42
C GLY A 98 6.58 -1.38 -25.82
N GLU A 99 7.68 -0.67 -26.03
CA GLU A 99 8.40 -0.71 -27.32
C GLU A 99 8.89 -2.15 -27.62
N ASP A 100 9.35 -2.86 -26.59
CA ASP A 100 9.75 -4.27 -26.67
C ASP A 100 8.55 -5.25 -26.78
N GLN A 101 7.40 -4.93 -26.17
CA GLN A 101 6.19 -5.77 -26.28
C GLN A 101 5.42 -5.57 -27.60
N LEU A 102 5.45 -4.37 -28.17
CA LEU A 102 4.83 -4.06 -29.45
C LEU A 102 5.61 -4.73 -30.60
N GLU A 103 6.93 -4.82 -30.51
CA GLU A 103 7.78 -5.65 -31.38
C GLU A 103 7.40 -7.14 -31.28
N ALA A 104 7.21 -7.68 -30.06
CA ALA A 104 6.82 -9.08 -29.86
C ALA A 104 5.40 -9.41 -30.39
N SER A 105 4.47 -8.44 -30.34
CA SER A 105 3.12 -8.58 -30.90
C SER A 105 3.04 -8.35 -32.43
N SER A 106 4.11 -7.84 -33.05
CA SER A 106 4.18 -7.59 -34.49
C SER A 106 4.41 -8.88 -35.31
N ALA A 107 4.72 -10.00 -34.65
CA ALA A 107 4.72 -11.30 -35.30
C ALA A 107 3.29 -11.60 -35.78
N ALA A 108 3.09 -11.57 -37.10
CA ALA A 108 1.82 -11.84 -37.75
C ALA A 108 1.32 -13.25 -37.39
N GLN A 109 0.60 -13.38 -36.29
CA GLN A 109 -0.14 -14.59 -35.91
C GLN A 109 -1.59 -14.45 -36.38
N TRP A 110 -1.77 -14.36 -37.69
CA TRP A 110 -3.05 -14.55 -38.33
C TRP A 110 -2.94 -15.82 -39.19
N LYS A 111 -3.66 -16.88 -38.79
CA LYS A 111 -4.00 -18.02 -39.64
C LYS A 111 -5.48 -17.95 -39.96
#